data_AF-A0A8J2U5A0-F1
#
_entry.id   AF-A0A8J2U5A0-F1
#
_cell.length_a   1.000
_cell.length_b   1.000
_cell.length_c   1.000
_cell.angle_alpha   90.00
_cell.angle_beta   90.00
_cell.angle_gamma   90.00
#
_symmetry.space_group_name_H-M   'P 1'
#
loop_
_entity.id
_entity.type
_entity.pdbx_description
1 polymer ?
#
loop_
_entity_poly.entity_id
_entity_poly.type
_entity_poly.pdbx_seq_one_letter_code
_entity_poly.pdbx_strand_id
1 'polypeptide(L)'
;MATNQPDASSQLDIITERLDAAFEALTEAVDDKDIAKYAEQINFQAQLLDGIARELCAQLTAQNQAQIEPLLRKISLMTKRAIGQAESQKESAKQGILALRQTSAGVNAYQQIKKVR
;
A
#
# COMPACT_ATOMS: atom_id res chain seq x y z
N MET A 1 29.99 17.14 -13.15
CA MET A 1 29.50 16.16 -12.13
C MET A 1 28.11 15.75 -12.57
N ALA A 2 27.94 14.52 -13.05
CA ALA A 2 26.62 14.01 -13.42
C ALA A 2 25.82 13.79 -12.13
N THR A 3 24.73 14.51 -11.98
CA THR A 3 23.74 14.29 -10.93
C THR A 3 23.15 12.90 -11.12
N ASN A 4 23.51 11.96 -10.24
CA ASN A 4 22.84 10.67 -10.11
C ASN A 4 21.41 10.90 -9.60
N GLN A 5 20.51 11.33 -10.49
CA GLN A 5 19.09 11.11 -10.28
C GLN A 5 18.88 9.63 -10.54
N PRO A 6 18.33 8.85 -9.58
CA PRO A 6 17.97 7.47 -9.84
C PRO A 6 16.97 7.49 -10.99
N ASP A 7 17.29 6.79 -12.08
CA ASP A 7 16.43 6.67 -13.25
C ASP A 7 15.04 6.20 -12.79
N ALA A 8 13.97 6.74 -13.38
CA ALA A 8 12.60 6.49 -12.91
C ALA A 8 12.25 5.00 -12.87
N SER A 9 12.94 4.19 -13.70
CA SER A 9 12.86 2.73 -13.67
C SER A 9 13.38 2.14 -12.36
N SER A 10 14.56 2.56 -11.89
CA SER A 10 15.18 2.03 -10.68
C SER A 10 14.41 2.40 -9.41
N GLN A 11 13.70 3.55 -9.41
CA GLN A 11 12.83 3.92 -8.29
C GLN A 11 11.57 3.05 -8.23
N LEU A 12 10.99 2.70 -9.39
CA LEU A 12 9.83 1.82 -9.47
C LEU A 12 10.16 0.39 -9.04
N ASP A 13 11.36 -0.10 -9.37
CA ASP A 13 11.82 -1.42 -8.92
C ASP A 13 11.92 -1.48 -7.39
N ILE A 14 12.56 -0.49 -6.77
CA ILE A 14 12.67 -0.38 -5.30
C ILE A 14 11.28 -0.29 -4.64
N ILE A 15 10.37 0.48 -5.24
CA ILE A 15 9.00 0.61 -4.74
C ILE A 15 8.24 -0.72 -4.84
N THR A 16 8.45 -1.46 -5.93
CA THR A 16 7.81 -2.77 -6.14
C THR A 16 8.32 -3.79 -5.14
N GLU A 17 9.62 -3.86 -4.90
CA GLU A 17 10.20 -4.75 -3.87
C GLU A 17 9.68 -4.41 -2.46
N ARG A 18 9.62 -3.12 -2.11
CA ARG A 18 9.02 -2.68 -0.83
C ARG A 18 7.55 -3.07 -0.71
N LEU A 19 6.81 -3.00 -1.82
CA LEU A 19 5.40 -3.36 -1.87
C LEU A 19 5.19 -4.87 -1.70
N ASP A 20 6.06 -5.68 -2.32
CA ASP A 20 6.03 -7.13 -2.18
C ASP A 20 6.39 -7.58 -0.76
N ALA A 21 7.42 -6.99 -0.15
CA ALA A 21 7.78 -7.27 1.23
C ALA A 21 6.65 -6.90 2.22
N ALA A 22 5.96 -5.77 1.98
CA ALA A 22 4.80 -5.37 2.78
C ALA A 22 3.65 -6.37 2.67
N PHE A 23 3.48 -6.96 1.49
CA PHE A 23 2.44 -7.93 1.22
C PHE A 23 2.71 -9.28 1.90
N GLU A 24 3.93 -9.80 1.78
CA GLU A 24 4.32 -11.03 2.45
C GLU A 24 4.13 -10.90 3.96
N ALA A 25 4.62 -9.80 4.56
CA ALA A 25 4.47 -9.55 5.99
C ALA A 25 3.02 -9.39 6.45
N LEU A 26 2.13 -8.80 5.64
CA LEU A 26 0.69 -8.75 5.94
C LEU A 26 0.03 -10.13 5.92
N THR A 27 0.50 -11.00 5.03
CA THR A 27 -0.05 -12.35 4.88
C THR A 27 0.42 -13.24 6.03
N GLU A 28 1.68 -13.13 6.45
CA GLU A 28 2.25 -13.84 7.59
C GLU A 28 1.65 -13.39 8.94
N ALA A 29 1.33 -12.10 9.08
CA ALA A 29 0.72 -11.57 10.30
C ALA A 29 -0.62 -12.26 10.65
N VAL A 30 -1.38 -12.68 9.64
CA VAL A 30 -2.72 -13.29 9.80
C VAL A 30 -2.69 -14.65 10.51
N ASP A 31 -1.58 -15.37 10.40
CA ASP A 31 -1.38 -16.67 11.06
C ASP A 31 -0.91 -16.53 12.52
N ASP A 32 -0.58 -15.30 12.96
CA ASP A 32 -0.16 -15.05 14.33
C ASP A 32 -1.36 -15.13 15.30
N LYS A 33 -1.27 -16.00 16.30
CA LYS A 33 -2.33 -16.20 17.30
C LYS A 33 -2.34 -15.09 18.36
N ASP A 34 -1.30 -14.25 18.38
CA ASP A 34 -1.24 -13.07 19.23
C ASP A 34 -1.92 -11.87 18.56
N ILE A 35 -3.14 -11.61 19.00
CA ILE A 35 -4.01 -10.55 18.51
C ILE A 35 -3.40 -9.14 18.67
N ALA A 36 -2.59 -8.91 19.72
CA ALA A 36 -1.99 -7.59 19.94
C ALA A 36 -0.85 -7.35 18.95
N LYS A 37 -0.01 -8.37 18.76
CA LYS A 37 1.06 -8.35 17.77
C LYS A 37 0.53 -8.28 16.34
N TYR A 38 -0.57 -8.97 16.05
CA TYR A 38 -1.29 -8.87 14.79
C TYR A 38 -1.78 -7.43 14.51
N ALA A 39 -2.40 -6.79 15.50
CA ALA A 39 -2.89 -5.41 15.35
C ALA A 39 -1.76 -4.40 15.11
N GLU A 40 -0.62 -4.56 15.80
CA GLU A 40 0.57 -3.73 15.61
C GLU A 40 1.18 -3.93 14.21
N GLN A 41 1.32 -5.19 13.77
CA GLN A 41 1.81 -5.54 12.45
C GLN A 41 0.91 -4.97 11.35
N ILE A 42 -0.42 -5.11 11.46
CA ILE A 42 -1.36 -4.53 10.49
C ILE A 42 -1.23 -3.01 10.45
N ASN A 43 -1.13 -2.35 11.61
CA ASN A 43 -1.01 -0.90 11.67
C ASN A 43 0.30 -0.42 11.01
N PHE A 44 1.41 -1.10 11.29
CA PHE A 44 2.71 -0.81 10.66
C PHE A 44 2.64 -0.97 9.14
N GLN A 45 2.08 -2.08 8.66
CA GLN A 45 1.96 -2.34 7.23
C GLN A 45 0.99 -1.39 6.53
N ALA A 46 -0.07 -0.95 7.22
CA ALA A 46 -0.98 0.07 6.70
C ALA A 46 -0.27 1.40 6.46
N GLN A 47 0.57 1.84 7.41
CA GLN A 47 1.37 3.06 7.26
C GLN A 47 2.38 2.95 6.12
N LEU A 48 3.01 1.78 5.98
CA LEU A 48 3.98 1.53 4.92
C LEU A 48 3.32 1.51 3.53
N LEU A 49 2.16 0.87 3.39
CA LEU A 49 1.36 0.90 2.16
C LEU A 49 0.86 2.31 1.82
N ASP A 50 0.49 3.13 2.82
CA ASP A 50 0.11 4.53 2.60
C ASP A 50 1.29 5.34 2.05
N GLY A 51 2.49 5.17 2.61
CA GLY A 51 3.71 5.81 2.12
C GLY A 51 4.01 5.45 0.68
N ILE A 52 3.99 4.14 0.36
CA ILE A 52 4.22 3.64 -1.00
C ILE A 52 3.16 4.18 -1.97
N ALA A 53 1.89 4.20 -1.57
CA ALA A 53 0.81 4.73 -2.41
C ALA A 53 1.03 6.21 -2.74
N ARG A 54 1.45 7.03 -1.76
CA ARG A 54 1.76 8.45 -1.98
C ARG A 54 2.96 8.64 -2.90
N GLU A 55 4.03 7.85 -2.72
CA GLU A 55 5.21 7.87 -3.58
C GLU A 55 4.84 7.54 -5.04
N LEU A 56 4.04 6.49 -5.26
CA LEU A 56 3.54 6.10 -6.58
C LEU A 56 2.63 7.17 -7.20
N CYS A 57 1.71 7.74 -6.41
CA CYS A 57 0.83 8.82 -6.88
C CYS A 57 1.62 10.09 -7.27
N ALA A 58 2.68 10.43 -6.54
CA ALA A 58 3.55 11.56 -6.86
C ALA A 58 4.34 11.33 -8.16
N GLN A 59 4.73 10.07 -8.43
CA GLN A 59 5.42 9.69 -9.66
C GLN A 59 4.48 9.44 -10.84
N LEU A 60 3.16 9.40 -10.62
CA LEU A 60 2.19 9.06 -11.66
C LEU A 60 2.10 10.17 -12.74
N THR A 61 2.66 9.90 -13.90
CA THR A 61 2.61 10.73 -15.12
C THR A 61 1.97 9.94 -16.27
N ALA A 62 1.69 10.59 -17.40
CA ALA A 62 1.14 9.89 -18.58
C ALA A 62 2.12 8.83 -19.16
N GLN A 63 3.44 9.03 -19.00
CA GLN A 63 4.46 8.15 -19.56
C GLN A 63 4.67 6.85 -18.75
N ASN A 64 4.45 6.88 -17.45
CA ASN A 64 4.64 5.73 -16.55
C ASN A 64 3.31 5.22 -15.95
N GLN A 65 2.17 5.73 -16.41
CA GLN A 65 0.85 5.32 -15.97
C GLN A 65 0.63 3.82 -16.10
N ALA A 66 1.01 3.22 -17.23
CA ALA A 66 0.86 1.79 -17.49
C ALA A 66 1.66 0.91 -16.51
N GLN A 67 2.71 1.45 -15.89
CA GLN A 67 3.55 0.75 -14.92
C GLN A 67 3.05 0.98 -13.48
N ILE A 68 2.57 2.19 -13.17
CA ILE A 68 2.15 2.59 -11.81
C ILE A 68 0.70 2.17 -11.51
N GLU A 69 -0.23 2.20 -12.48
CA GLU A 69 -1.63 1.79 -12.26
C GLU A 69 -1.76 0.37 -11.70
N PRO A 70 -1.05 -0.64 -12.23
CA PRO A 70 -1.06 -1.99 -11.67
C PRO A 70 -0.60 -2.03 -10.20
N LEU A 71 0.44 -1.27 -9.84
CA LEU A 71 0.96 -1.21 -8.47
C LEU A 71 -0.05 -0.57 -7.51
N LEU A 72 -0.69 0.53 -7.92
CA LEU A 72 -1.76 1.17 -7.14
C LEU A 72 -2.98 0.24 -6.98
N ARG A 73 -3.36 -0.51 -8.02
CA ARG A 73 -4.43 -1.51 -7.92
C ARG A 73 -4.06 -2.64 -6.97
N LYS A 74 -2.82 -3.10 -7.00
CA LYS A 74 -2.28 -4.10 -6.06
C LYS A 74 -2.40 -3.60 -4.62
N ILE A 75 -1.97 -2.37 -4.33
CA ILE A 75 -2.13 -1.75 -2.99
C ILE A 75 -3.60 -1.74 -2.56
N SER A 76 -4.52 -1.30 -3.43
CA SER A 76 -5.96 -1.25 -3.11
C SER A 76 -6.55 -2.64 -2.83
N LEU A 77 -6.14 -3.66 -3.60
CA LEU A 77 -6.59 -5.04 -3.39
C LEU A 77 -6.07 -5.60 -2.06
N MET A 78 -4.80 -5.33 -1.74
CA MET A 78 -4.15 -5.81 -0.52
C MET A 78 -4.74 -5.16 0.72
N THR A 79 -4.94 -3.84 0.72
CA THR A 79 -5.64 -3.14 1.81
C THR A 79 -7.04 -3.71 2.04
N LYS A 80 -7.82 -3.97 0.98
CA LYS A 80 -9.15 -4.58 1.11
C LYS A 80 -9.11 -5.98 1.71
N ARG A 81 -8.15 -6.82 1.30
CA ARG A 81 -7.98 -8.17 1.87
C ARG A 81 -7.60 -8.12 3.34
N ALA A 82 -6.63 -7.28 3.69
CA ALA A 82 -6.18 -7.12 5.07
C ALA A 82 -7.31 -6.55 5.97
N ILE A 83 -8.13 -5.62 5.46
CA ILE A 83 -9.33 -5.14 6.17
C ILE A 83 -10.31 -6.30 6.41
N GLY A 84 -10.64 -7.09 5.37
CA GLY A 84 -11.59 -8.20 5.52
C GLY A 84 -11.10 -9.27 6.51
N GLN A 85 -9.80 -9.57 6.50
CA GLN A 85 -9.18 -10.50 7.46
C GLN A 85 -9.19 -9.92 8.89
N ALA A 86 -8.82 -8.66 9.07
CA ALA A 86 -8.82 -8.01 10.37
C ALA A 86 -10.24 -7.84 10.95
N GLU A 87 -11.24 -7.56 10.11
CA GLU A 87 -12.66 -7.51 10.51
C GLU A 87 -13.15 -8.86 11.03
N SER A 88 -12.65 -9.97 10.48
CA SER A 88 -12.98 -11.32 10.95
C SER A 88 -12.37 -11.68 12.32
N GLN A 89 -11.31 -10.98 12.76
CA GLN A 89 -10.54 -11.31 13.98
C GLN A 89 -10.82 -10.42 15.22
N LYS A 90 -11.79 -9.49 15.16
CA LYS A 90 -12.31 -8.59 16.24
C LYS A 90 -11.49 -7.33 16.62
N GLU A 91 -12.27 -6.37 17.18
CA GLU A 91 -12.04 -5.14 17.99
C GLU A 91 -10.64 -4.53 18.18
N SER A 92 -9.59 -5.31 18.43
CA SER A 92 -8.22 -4.85 18.69
C SER A 92 -7.51 -4.38 17.42
N ALA A 93 -7.88 -4.92 16.25
CA ALA A 93 -7.33 -4.50 14.96
C ALA A 93 -8.00 -3.21 14.39
N LYS A 94 -8.93 -2.59 15.10
CA LYS A 94 -9.71 -1.42 14.62
C LYS A 94 -8.84 -0.27 14.12
N GLN A 95 -7.72 0.01 14.79
CA GLN A 95 -6.82 1.09 14.39
C GLN A 95 -6.11 0.76 13.07
N GLY A 96 -5.60 -0.47 12.92
CA GLY A 96 -5.01 -0.95 11.67
C GLY A 96 -6.02 -0.99 10.51
N ILE A 97 -7.25 -1.43 10.77
CA ILE A 97 -8.34 -1.40 9.78
C ILE A 97 -8.64 0.04 9.33
N LEU A 98 -8.66 1.01 10.26
CA LEU A 98 -8.92 2.41 9.93
C LEU A 98 -7.82 2.98 9.02
N ALA A 99 -6.56 2.67 9.32
CA ALA A 99 -5.40 3.08 8.51
C ALA A 99 -5.47 2.47 7.10
N LEU A 100 -5.74 1.16 6.98
CA LEU A 100 -5.89 0.50 5.68
C LEU A 100 -7.04 1.08 4.85
N ARG A 101 -8.16 1.43 5.50
CA ARG A 101 -9.31 2.07 4.84
C ARG A 101 -8.95 3.45 4.30
N GLN A 102 -8.17 4.24 5.04
CA GLN A 102 -7.68 5.53 4.59
C GLN A 102 -6.75 5.40 3.38
N THR A 103 -5.82 4.43 3.40
CA THR A 103 -4.95 4.14 2.25
C THR A 103 -5.76 3.75 1.01
N SER A 104 -6.73 2.84 1.16
CA SER A 104 -7.61 2.42 0.06
C SER A 104 -8.45 3.58 -0.50
N ALA A 105 -8.97 4.45 0.38
CA ALA A 105 -9.70 5.65 -0.01
C ALA A 105 -8.80 6.67 -0.74
N GLY A 106 -7.57 6.87 -0.26
CA GLY A 106 -6.57 7.71 -0.91
C GLY A 106 -6.29 7.24 -2.32
N VAL A 107 -5.95 5.95 -2.50
CA VAL A 107 -5.69 5.36 -3.81
C VAL A 107 -6.88 5.54 -4.76
N ASN A 108 -8.12 5.31 -4.29
CA ASN A 108 -9.32 5.52 -5.10
C ASN A 108 -9.52 7.00 -5.48
N ALA A 109 -9.34 7.93 -4.55
CA ALA A 109 -9.45 9.36 -4.82
C ALA A 109 -8.43 9.83 -5.85
N TYR A 110 -7.18 9.35 -5.76
CA TYR A 110 -6.15 9.63 -6.76
C TYR A 110 -6.49 9.09 -8.15
N GLN A 111 -7.07 7.88 -8.23
CA GLN A 111 -7.53 7.32 -9.51
C GLN A 111 -8.72 8.10 -10.10
N GLN A 112 -9.61 8.66 -9.27
CA GLN A 112 -10.75 9.44 -9.73
C GLN A 112 -10.35 10.84 -10.24
N ILE A 113 -9.40 11.52 -9.57
CA ILE A 113 -8.92 12.84 -9.99
C ILE A 113 -8.30 12.80 -11.40
N LYS A 114 -7.70 11.67 -11.80
CA LYS A 114 -7.13 11.49 -13.15
C LYS A 114 -8.13 11.11 -14.23
N LYS A 115 -9.36 10.68 -13.92
CA LYS A 115 -10.42 10.49 -14.93
C LYS A 115 -11.05 11.81 -15.38
N VAL A 116 -10.80 12.90 -14.65
CA VAL A 116 -11.40 14.23 -14.88
C VAL A 116 -10.43 15.19 -15.60
N ARG A 117 -9.21 14.76 -15.95
CA ARG A 117 -8.26 15.54 -16.77
C ARG A 117 -7.97 14.87 -18.10
#